data_AF-A0A7Y5KX26-F1
#
_entry.id   AF-A0A7Y5KX26-F1
#
_cell.length_a   1.000
_cell.length_b   1.000
_cell.length_c   1.000
_cell.angle_alpha   90.00
_cell.angle_beta   90.00
_cell.angle_gamma   90.00
#
_symmetry.space_group_name_H-M   'P 1'
#
loop_
_entity.id
_entity.type
_entity.pdbx_description
1 polymer ?
#
loop_
_entity_poly.entity_id
_entity_poly.type
_entity_poly.pdbx_seq_one_letter_code
_entity_poly.pdbx_strand_id
1 'polypeptide(L)'
;MSTMERPWPRLADDADRARYYEAAMRALQFVERRSPTGRRFGADADARWGAFRGNLTTADRMDLLLRDADAQWPSSFGARNVFALRAAAEDEAFGAEWLPMDPVDAEELWRRVIAEPPPSAVKDALVAAAATWELKLAPVETAPVGAAEKLIVAGPSAIATLIGLFATGSDLDWADQVIVVATPPAHRQLAALAGALLNATKPSALMTPDENVKVTAGRRLVLSADAAPEDAAWAKAHAVG
;
A
#
# COMPACT_ATOMS: atom_id res chain seq x y z
N MET A 1 12.95 10.39 35.64
CA MET A 1 13.20 10.44 34.19
C MET A 1 13.21 9.02 33.67
N SER A 2 12.04 8.53 33.25
CA SER A 2 11.91 7.22 32.61
C SER A 2 12.33 7.39 31.16
N THR A 3 13.42 6.74 30.76
CA THR A 3 13.79 6.56 29.37
C THR A 3 12.65 5.85 28.66
N MET A 4 11.86 6.59 27.88
CA MET A 4 10.98 5.98 26.89
C MET A 4 11.89 5.22 25.92
N GLU A 5 11.95 3.90 26.06
CA GLU A 5 12.41 3.04 24.98
C GLU A 5 11.54 3.35 23.77
N ARG A 6 12.13 4.03 22.78
CA ARG A 6 11.50 4.19 21.46
C ARG A 6 11.31 2.77 20.91
N PRO A 7 10.08 2.35 20.59
CA PRO A 7 9.89 1.02 20.03
C PRO A 7 10.64 0.99 18.69
N TRP A 8 11.64 0.12 18.60
CA TRP A 8 12.18 -0.35 17.34
C TRP A 8 11.01 -0.73 16.41
N PRO A 9 11.07 -0.50 15.08
CA PRO A 9 9.99 -0.92 14.20
C PRO A 9 9.67 -2.39 14.49
N ARG A 10 8.45 -2.64 14.97
CA ARG A 10 8.01 -3.99 15.28
C ARG A 10 7.97 -4.73 13.94
N LEU A 11 8.79 -5.77 13.81
CA LEU A 11 8.70 -6.68 12.67
C LEU A 11 7.25 -7.19 12.59
N ALA A 12 6.75 -7.34 11.36
CA ALA A 12 5.40 -7.81 11.11
C ALA A 12 5.17 -9.15 11.83
N ASP A 13 4.19 -9.21 12.72
CA ASP A 13 3.76 -10.49 13.28
C ASP A 13 2.99 -11.31 12.22
N ASP A 14 2.68 -12.56 12.53
CA ASP A 14 2.07 -13.49 11.58
C ASP A 14 0.70 -12.99 11.08
N ALA A 15 -0.07 -12.34 11.97
CA ALA A 15 -1.36 -11.76 11.63
C ALA A 15 -1.21 -10.55 10.70
N ASP A 16 -0.26 -9.67 10.98
CA ASP A 16 0.03 -8.51 10.14
C ASP A 16 0.54 -8.94 8.76
N ARG A 17 1.36 -10.00 8.66
CA ARG A 17 1.76 -10.57 7.37
C ARG A 17 0.55 -11.12 6.64
N ALA A 18 -0.31 -11.90 7.30
CA ALA A 18 -1.54 -12.43 6.70
C ALA A 18 -2.43 -11.31 6.11
N ARG A 19 -2.67 -10.25 6.89
CA ARG A 19 -3.44 -9.08 6.45
C ARG A 19 -2.78 -8.37 5.26
N TYR A 20 -1.47 -8.19 5.31
CA TYR A 20 -0.71 -7.59 4.22
C TYR A 20 -0.89 -8.35 2.92
N TYR A 21 -0.64 -9.67 2.92
CA TYR A 21 -0.77 -10.50 1.73
C TYR A 21 -2.20 -10.50 1.20
N GLU A 22 -3.19 -10.64 2.08
CA GLU A 22 -4.59 -10.67 1.67
C GLU A 22 -5.03 -9.36 1.01
N ALA A 23 -4.67 -8.21 1.60
CA ALA A 23 -4.96 -6.90 1.01
C ALA A 23 -4.18 -6.68 -0.31
N ALA A 24 -2.92 -7.07 -0.37
CA ALA A 24 -2.08 -6.93 -1.55
C ALA A 24 -2.57 -7.79 -2.71
N MET A 25 -2.94 -9.05 -2.45
CA MET A 25 -3.43 -9.97 -3.47
C MET A 25 -4.78 -9.54 -4.05
N ARG A 26 -5.71 -9.04 -3.22
CA ARG A 26 -6.99 -8.48 -3.72
C ARG A 26 -6.77 -7.24 -4.59
N ALA A 27 -5.87 -6.34 -4.19
CA ALA A 27 -5.51 -5.18 -5.01
C ALA A 27 -4.82 -5.60 -6.32
N LEU A 28 -3.98 -6.64 -6.27
CA LEU A 28 -3.31 -7.20 -7.44
C LEU A 28 -4.32 -7.80 -8.44
N GLN A 29 -5.33 -8.53 -7.96
CA GLN A 29 -6.40 -9.02 -8.84
C GLN A 29 -7.20 -7.88 -9.48
N PHE A 30 -7.46 -6.79 -8.74
CA PHE A 30 -8.12 -5.60 -9.31
C PHE A 30 -7.31 -5.01 -10.47
N VAL A 31 -6.01 -4.76 -10.28
CA VAL A 31 -5.18 -4.15 -11.34
C VAL A 31 -4.98 -5.09 -12.53
N GLU A 32 -4.85 -6.39 -12.29
CA GLU A 32 -4.79 -7.40 -13.35
C GLU A 32 -6.11 -7.48 -14.13
N ARG A 33 -7.26 -7.39 -13.48
CA ARG A 33 -8.56 -7.33 -14.17
C ARG A 33 -8.69 -6.07 -15.01
N ARG A 34 -8.21 -4.93 -14.52
CA ARG A 34 -8.26 -3.65 -15.24
C ARG A 34 -7.36 -3.64 -16.48
N SER A 35 -6.19 -4.29 -16.39
CA SER A 35 -5.25 -4.43 -17.50
C SER A 35 -4.68 -5.85 -17.54
N PRO A 36 -5.37 -6.80 -18.18
CA PRO A 36 -4.98 -8.20 -18.17
C PRO A 36 -3.62 -8.42 -18.84
N THR A 37 -2.66 -8.94 -18.10
CA THR A 37 -1.35 -9.35 -18.61
C THR A 37 -1.32 -10.86 -18.88
N GLY A 38 -2.18 -11.63 -18.20
CA GLY A 38 -2.21 -13.09 -18.25
C GLY A 38 -1.00 -13.74 -17.56
N ARG A 39 -0.16 -12.96 -16.89
CA ARG A 39 1.08 -13.45 -16.24
C ARG A 39 0.86 -13.92 -14.81
N ARG A 40 -0.15 -13.39 -14.12
CA ARG A 40 -0.31 -13.53 -12.66
C ARG A 40 -1.41 -14.50 -12.26
N PHE A 41 -2.56 -14.40 -12.91
CA PHE A 41 -3.76 -15.17 -12.60
C PHE A 41 -4.35 -15.83 -13.85
N GLY A 42 -5.13 -16.90 -13.62
CA GLY A 42 -5.81 -17.67 -14.67
C GLY A 42 -5.06 -18.94 -15.06
N ALA A 43 -5.73 -19.78 -15.86
CA ALA A 43 -5.28 -21.13 -16.18
C ALA A 43 -3.87 -21.18 -16.79
N ASP A 44 -3.52 -20.23 -17.66
CA ASP A 44 -2.19 -20.18 -18.28
C ASP A 44 -1.10 -19.82 -17.27
N ALA A 45 -1.37 -18.89 -16.35
CA ALA A 45 -0.45 -18.52 -15.28
C ALA A 45 -0.28 -19.70 -14.29
N ASP A 46 -1.37 -20.41 -13.98
CA ASP A 46 -1.35 -21.61 -13.13
C ASP A 46 -0.57 -22.76 -13.77
N ALA A 47 -0.77 -23.00 -15.08
CA ALA A 47 -0.03 -24.00 -15.83
C ALA A 47 1.48 -23.67 -15.87
N ARG A 48 1.82 -22.39 -16.11
CA ARG A 48 3.20 -21.92 -16.07
C ARG A 48 3.82 -22.10 -14.69
N TRP A 49 3.12 -21.69 -13.64
CA TRP A 49 3.56 -21.91 -12.26
C TRP A 49 3.78 -23.40 -11.98
N GLY A 50 2.83 -24.25 -12.34
CA GLY A 50 2.92 -25.71 -12.15
C GLY A 50 4.14 -26.32 -12.83
N ALA A 51 4.52 -25.83 -14.01
CA ALA A 51 5.70 -26.29 -14.73
C ALA A 51 7.03 -25.82 -14.11
N PHE A 52 7.08 -24.64 -13.50
CA PHE A 52 8.32 -24.04 -12.99
C PHE A 52 8.54 -24.17 -11.49
N ARG A 53 7.50 -24.37 -10.69
CA ARG A 53 7.59 -24.21 -9.23
C ARG A 53 8.61 -25.11 -8.55
N GLY A 54 8.83 -26.34 -9.03
CA GLY A 54 9.71 -27.30 -8.35
C GLY A 54 9.31 -27.46 -6.88
N ASN A 55 10.21 -27.07 -5.97
CA ASN A 55 10.00 -27.10 -4.51
C ASN A 55 9.36 -25.82 -3.93
N LEU A 56 9.08 -24.82 -4.77
CA LEU A 56 8.46 -23.57 -4.33
C LEU A 56 7.01 -23.80 -3.89
N THR A 57 6.68 -23.15 -2.79
CA THR A 57 5.38 -23.16 -2.13
C THR A 57 4.46 -22.06 -2.67
N THR A 58 3.20 -22.06 -2.22
CA THR A 58 2.25 -20.98 -2.55
C THR A 58 2.66 -19.65 -1.91
N ALA A 59 3.33 -19.67 -0.76
CA ALA A 59 3.92 -18.47 -0.17
C ALA A 59 4.98 -17.86 -1.11
N ASP A 60 5.88 -18.69 -1.66
CA ASP A 60 6.87 -18.25 -2.64
C ASP A 60 6.21 -17.68 -3.91
N ARG A 61 5.11 -18.29 -4.36
CA ARG A 61 4.33 -17.78 -5.50
C ARG A 61 3.82 -16.37 -5.22
N MET A 62 3.23 -16.16 -4.05
CA MET A 62 2.68 -14.87 -3.66
C MET A 62 3.78 -13.80 -3.59
N ASP A 63 4.93 -14.12 -3.01
CA ASP A 63 6.09 -13.22 -2.98
C ASP A 63 6.55 -12.83 -4.38
N LEU A 64 6.70 -13.81 -5.27
CA LEU A 64 7.13 -13.56 -6.66
C LEU A 64 6.12 -12.69 -7.41
N LEU A 65 4.82 -12.91 -7.21
CA LEU A 65 3.77 -12.09 -7.83
C LEU A 65 3.79 -10.66 -7.30
N LEU A 66 3.98 -10.47 -6.00
CA LEU A 66 4.04 -9.14 -5.39
C LEU A 66 5.35 -8.41 -5.75
N ARG A 67 6.47 -9.12 -5.89
CA ARG A 67 7.74 -8.57 -6.42
C ARG A 67 7.59 -8.12 -7.87
N ASP A 68 6.99 -8.95 -8.72
CA ASP A 68 6.70 -8.60 -10.12
C ASP A 68 5.75 -7.40 -10.22
N ALA A 69 4.73 -7.35 -9.37
CA ALA A 69 3.81 -6.22 -9.30
C ALA A 69 4.49 -4.95 -8.80
N ASP A 70 5.37 -5.02 -7.79
CA ASP A 70 6.12 -3.87 -7.28
C ASP A 70 7.13 -3.34 -8.30
N ALA A 71 7.75 -4.24 -9.09
CA ALA A 71 8.60 -3.84 -10.21
C ALA A 71 7.80 -3.12 -11.32
N GLN A 72 6.55 -3.52 -11.56
CA GLN A 72 5.68 -2.85 -12.53
C GLN A 72 5.14 -1.51 -12.01
N TRP A 73 4.79 -1.43 -10.72
CA TRP A 73 4.28 -0.23 -10.05
C TRP A 73 5.16 0.08 -8.84
N PRO A 74 6.23 0.86 -9.04
CA PRO A 74 7.28 1.06 -8.04
C PRO A 74 6.71 1.34 -6.66
N SER A 75 7.17 0.58 -5.67
CA SER A 75 6.82 0.75 -4.25
C SER A 75 5.34 0.53 -3.87
N SER A 76 4.51 -0.01 -4.77
CA SER A 76 3.07 -0.18 -4.52
C SER A 76 2.69 -1.46 -3.78
N PHE A 77 3.48 -2.51 -3.93
CA PHE A 77 3.18 -3.83 -3.38
C PHE A 77 4.23 -4.31 -2.38
N GLY A 78 5.45 -3.77 -2.38
CA GLY A 78 6.54 -4.24 -1.52
C GLY A 78 6.27 -4.07 -0.03
N ALA A 79 6.46 -5.15 0.73
CA ALA A 79 6.38 -5.14 2.19
C ALA A 79 7.33 -4.11 2.82
N ARG A 80 8.44 -3.79 2.15
CA ARG A 80 9.37 -2.72 2.55
C ARG A 80 8.67 -1.41 2.88
N ASN A 81 7.71 -1.01 2.05
CA ASN A 81 7.01 0.26 2.23
C ASN A 81 5.89 0.16 3.26
N VAL A 82 5.25 -1.00 3.37
CA VAL A 82 4.18 -1.24 4.34
C VAL A 82 4.73 -1.32 5.77
N PHE A 83 5.88 -1.98 5.96
CA PHE A 83 6.46 -2.26 7.28
C PHE A 83 7.70 -1.44 7.61
N ALA A 84 7.98 -0.38 6.85
CA ALA A 84 9.11 0.52 7.11
C ALA A 84 10.49 -0.18 7.11
N LEU A 85 10.70 -1.19 6.25
CA LEU A 85 11.95 -1.97 6.23
C LEU A 85 13.09 -1.19 5.54
N ARG A 86 13.52 -0.07 6.14
CA ARG A 86 14.45 0.91 5.53
C ARG A 86 15.85 0.37 5.25
N ALA A 87 16.23 -0.77 5.82
CA ALA A 87 17.50 -1.44 5.54
C ALA A 87 17.55 -2.08 4.13
N ALA A 88 16.40 -2.30 3.49
CA ALA A 88 16.33 -2.85 2.14
C ALA A 88 16.65 -1.79 1.07
N ALA A 89 17.25 -2.23 -0.03
CA ALA A 89 17.52 -1.41 -1.21
C ALA A 89 16.22 -0.86 -1.83
N GLU A 90 16.31 0.21 -2.63
CA GLU A 90 15.13 0.87 -3.20
C GLU A 90 14.32 0.01 -4.17
N ASP A 91 15.00 -0.91 -4.85
CA ASP A 91 14.47 -1.86 -5.81
C ASP A 91 14.13 -3.23 -5.22
N GLU A 92 14.31 -3.42 -3.91
CA GLU A 92 13.96 -4.66 -3.21
C GLU A 92 12.62 -4.53 -2.46
N ALA A 93 11.61 -5.27 -2.94
CA ALA A 93 10.25 -5.22 -2.43
C ALA A 93 10.10 -5.81 -1.01
N PHE A 94 10.89 -6.82 -0.67
CA PHE A 94 10.82 -7.58 0.58
C PHE A 94 12.24 -7.68 1.15
N GLY A 95 12.58 -6.78 2.07
CA GLY A 95 13.91 -6.72 2.67
C GLY A 95 14.41 -8.06 3.23
N ALA A 96 15.71 -8.18 3.50
CA ALA A 96 16.34 -9.44 3.94
C ALA A 96 15.74 -10.04 5.22
N GLU A 97 15.07 -9.22 6.04
CA GLU A 97 14.40 -9.64 7.29
C GLU A 97 12.95 -10.13 7.06
N TRP A 98 12.44 -10.05 5.83
CA TRP A 98 11.09 -10.49 5.51
C TRP A 98 10.99 -12.01 5.54
N LEU A 99 10.03 -12.50 6.34
CA LEU A 99 9.69 -13.91 6.40
C LEU A 99 8.43 -14.15 5.58
N PRO A 100 8.45 -15.09 4.62
CA PRO A 100 7.24 -15.52 3.93
C PRO A 100 6.16 -16.00 4.91
N MET A 101 4.92 -16.02 4.44
CA MET A 101 3.82 -16.65 5.18
C MET A 101 4.06 -18.16 5.34
N ASP A 102 3.52 -18.75 6.41
CA ASP A 102 3.48 -20.20 6.54
C ASP A 102 2.83 -20.84 5.29
N PRO A 103 3.39 -21.93 4.72
CA PRO A 103 2.87 -22.51 3.49
C PRO A 103 1.40 -22.98 3.57
N VAL A 104 0.93 -23.42 4.74
CA VAL A 104 -0.47 -23.86 4.92
C VAL A 104 -1.39 -22.64 4.89
N ASP A 105 -1.08 -21.62 5.69
CA ASP A 105 -1.84 -20.37 5.73
C ASP A 105 -1.86 -19.68 4.36
N ALA A 106 -0.73 -19.69 3.65
CA ALA A 106 -0.61 -19.12 2.31
C ALA A 106 -1.50 -19.83 1.29
N GLU A 107 -1.59 -21.16 1.35
CA GLU A 107 -2.46 -21.94 0.48
C GLU A 107 -3.94 -21.69 0.78
N GLU A 108 -4.31 -21.59 2.06
CA GLU A 108 -5.68 -21.25 2.46
C GLU A 108 -6.08 -19.84 2.01
N LEU A 109 -5.21 -18.85 2.22
CA LEU A 109 -5.41 -17.47 1.76
C LEU A 109 -5.50 -17.43 0.23
N TRP A 110 -4.59 -18.09 -0.48
CA TRP A 110 -4.60 -18.14 -1.94
C TRP A 110 -5.94 -18.67 -2.47
N ARG A 111 -6.40 -19.83 -1.98
CA ARG A 111 -7.69 -20.39 -2.41
C ARG A 111 -8.85 -19.44 -2.14
N ARG A 112 -8.89 -18.82 -0.95
CA ARG A 112 -9.93 -17.85 -0.58
C ARG A 112 -9.93 -16.66 -1.52
N VAL A 113 -8.80 -15.99 -1.70
CA VAL A 113 -8.68 -14.77 -2.52
C VAL A 113 -8.96 -15.06 -3.99
N ILE A 114 -8.50 -16.19 -4.54
CA ILE A 114 -8.75 -16.55 -5.93
C ILE A 114 -10.23 -16.92 -6.19
N ALA A 115 -10.94 -17.47 -5.20
CA ALA A 115 -12.35 -17.81 -5.33
C ALA A 115 -13.28 -16.58 -5.24
N GLU A 116 -12.84 -15.53 -4.55
CA GLU A 116 -13.60 -14.28 -4.43
C GLU A 116 -13.55 -13.47 -5.74
N PRO A 117 -14.66 -12.81 -6.14
CA PRO A 117 -14.64 -11.92 -7.29
C PRO A 117 -13.70 -10.73 -6.98
N PRO A 118 -12.80 -10.37 -7.91
CA PRO A 118 -11.90 -9.25 -7.71
C PRO A 118 -12.70 -7.94 -7.62
N PRO A 119 -12.19 -6.94 -6.87
CA PRO A 119 -12.82 -5.62 -6.83
C PRO A 119 -13.07 -5.06 -8.23
N SER A 120 -14.14 -4.27 -8.40
CA SER A 120 -14.53 -3.71 -9.70
C SER A 120 -14.10 -2.26 -9.92
N ALA A 121 -13.90 -1.51 -8.83
CA ALA A 121 -13.48 -0.12 -8.87
C ALA A 121 -12.34 0.15 -7.86
N VAL A 122 -11.63 1.26 -8.05
CA VAL A 122 -10.58 1.72 -7.13
C VAL A 122 -11.11 1.83 -5.70
N LYS A 123 -12.33 2.37 -5.53
CA LYS A 123 -13.00 2.46 -4.23
C LYS A 123 -13.19 1.08 -3.59
N ASP A 124 -13.62 0.08 -4.35
CA ASP A 124 -13.85 -1.28 -3.85
C ASP A 124 -12.54 -1.94 -3.41
N ALA A 125 -11.46 -1.72 -4.17
CA ALA A 125 -10.13 -2.23 -3.82
C ALA A 125 -9.61 -1.62 -2.51
N LEU A 126 -9.79 -0.31 -2.32
CA LEU A 126 -9.42 0.38 -1.07
C LEU A 126 -10.25 -0.10 0.12
N VAL A 127 -11.56 -0.28 -0.06
CA VAL A 127 -12.45 -0.80 0.98
C VAL A 127 -12.06 -2.24 1.37
N ALA A 128 -11.76 -3.09 0.39
CA ALA A 128 -11.32 -4.46 0.65
C ALA A 128 -9.97 -4.51 1.39
N ALA A 129 -9.01 -3.68 0.99
CA ALA A 129 -7.72 -3.56 1.67
C ALA A 129 -7.91 -3.06 3.11
N ALA A 130 -8.68 -1.99 3.32
CA ALA A 130 -8.96 -1.46 4.64
C ALA A 130 -9.67 -2.47 5.56
N ALA A 131 -10.68 -3.18 5.04
CA ALA A 131 -11.41 -4.20 5.80
C ALA A 131 -10.50 -5.35 6.26
N THR A 132 -9.51 -5.73 5.44
CA THR A 132 -8.51 -6.75 5.80
C THR A 132 -7.68 -6.31 7.01
N TRP A 133 -7.42 -5.02 7.14
CA TRP A 133 -6.76 -4.42 8.31
C TRP A 133 -7.71 -3.99 9.42
N GLU A 134 -8.99 -4.38 9.34
CA GLU A 134 -10.03 -3.99 10.31
C GLU A 134 -10.24 -2.47 10.41
N LEU A 135 -9.84 -1.73 9.37
CA LEU A 135 -10.06 -0.29 9.26
C LEU A 135 -11.46 0.02 8.71
N LYS A 136 -12.10 1.03 9.31
CA LYS A 136 -13.37 1.58 8.82
C LYS A 136 -13.12 2.91 8.13
N LEU A 137 -13.11 2.89 6.80
CA LEU A 137 -12.97 4.11 6.01
C LEU A 137 -14.24 4.96 6.07
N ALA A 138 -14.07 6.24 6.37
CA ALA A 138 -15.09 7.26 6.32
C ALA A 138 -14.81 8.24 5.17
N PRO A 139 -15.84 8.80 4.52
CA PRO A 139 -15.64 9.91 3.59
C PRO A 139 -14.98 11.11 4.27
N VAL A 140 -14.05 11.76 3.58
CA VAL A 140 -13.43 13.02 4.02
C VAL A 140 -13.83 14.11 3.05
N GLU A 141 -14.27 15.25 3.58
CA GLU A 141 -14.52 16.42 2.73
C GLU A 141 -13.19 16.99 2.25
N THR A 142 -13.05 17.13 0.93
CA THR A 142 -11.86 17.72 0.31
C THR A 142 -12.28 18.84 -0.62
N ALA A 143 -11.67 20.02 -0.48
CA ALA A 143 -11.76 21.04 -1.50
C ALA A 143 -11.22 20.51 -2.84
N PRO A 144 -11.72 21.01 -4.00
CA PRO A 144 -11.20 20.64 -5.31
C PRO A 144 -9.67 20.72 -5.35
N VAL A 145 -9.04 19.74 -6.00
CA VAL A 145 -7.59 19.67 -6.14
C VAL A 145 -7.25 20.08 -7.57
N GLY A 146 -6.50 21.17 -7.75
CA GLY A 146 -5.94 21.53 -9.05
C GLY A 146 -4.62 20.81 -9.36
N ALA A 147 -4.26 20.70 -10.65
CA ALA A 147 -3.02 20.07 -11.12
C ALA A 147 -1.70 20.64 -10.54
N ALA A 148 -1.71 21.92 -10.13
CA ALA A 148 -0.54 22.58 -9.53
C ALA A 148 -0.46 22.42 -8.00
N GLU A 149 -1.52 21.94 -7.35
CA GLU A 149 -1.57 21.83 -5.90
C GLU A 149 -0.66 20.71 -5.40
N LYS A 150 -0.02 20.97 -4.26
CA LYS A 150 0.77 19.99 -3.53
C LYS A 150 0.06 19.69 -2.22
N LEU A 151 -0.13 18.42 -1.94
CA LEU A 151 -0.89 17.93 -0.79
C LEU A 151 0.03 17.24 0.21
N ILE A 152 -0.34 17.34 1.47
CA ILE A 152 0.14 16.47 2.53
C ILE A 152 -1.07 15.79 3.15
N VAL A 153 -1.06 14.47 3.22
CA VAL A 153 -2.19 13.67 3.69
C VAL A 153 -1.79 12.77 4.86
N ALA A 154 -2.66 12.71 5.87
CA ALA A 154 -2.52 11.78 6.98
C ALA A 154 -3.87 11.16 7.35
N GLY A 155 -3.83 9.86 7.65
CA GLY A 155 -4.98 9.05 8.05
C GLY A 155 -5.63 8.26 6.91
N PRO A 156 -6.10 7.02 7.19
CA PRO A 156 -6.49 6.06 6.15
C PRO A 156 -7.72 6.51 5.37
N SER A 157 -8.69 7.15 6.04
CA SER A 157 -9.86 7.72 5.37
C SER A 157 -9.50 8.85 4.40
N ALA A 158 -8.56 9.73 4.78
CA ALA A 158 -8.10 10.81 3.91
C ALA A 158 -7.27 10.27 2.73
N ILE A 159 -6.40 9.29 2.97
CA ILE A 159 -5.64 8.59 1.94
C ILE A 159 -6.59 7.96 0.91
N ALA A 160 -7.55 7.15 1.36
CA ALA A 160 -8.48 6.47 0.46
C ALA A 160 -9.36 7.46 -0.33
N THR A 161 -9.81 8.54 0.31
CA THR A 161 -10.58 9.60 -0.35
C THR A 161 -9.78 10.25 -1.48
N LEU A 162 -8.53 10.64 -1.23
CA LEU A 162 -7.69 11.25 -2.25
C LEU A 162 -7.34 10.29 -3.38
N ILE A 163 -7.05 9.01 -3.09
CA ILE A 163 -6.83 8.02 -4.16
C ILE A 163 -8.07 7.91 -5.06
N GLY A 164 -9.27 7.89 -4.46
CA GLY A 164 -10.52 7.91 -5.22
C GLY A 164 -10.67 9.16 -6.11
N LEU A 165 -10.32 10.33 -5.59
CA LEU A 165 -10.34 11.59 -6.33
C LEU A 165 -9.35 11.56 -7.51
N PHE A 166 -8.09 11.17 -7.26
CA PHE A 166 -7.05 11.08 -8.29
C PHE A 166 -7.36 10.02 -9.35
N ALA A 167 -8.11 8.96 -9.02
CA ALA A 167 -8.55 7.97 -10.01
C ALA A 167 -9.51 8.55 -11.06
N THR A 168 -10.15 9.70 -10.78
CA THR A 168 -11.11 10.36 -11.67
C THR A 168 -10.56 11.61 -12.36
N GLY A 169 -9.47 12.19 -11.84
CA GLY A 169 -8.85 13.40 -12.40
C GLY A 169 -7.75 13.07 -13.41
N SER A 170 -7.93 13.47 -14.67
CA SER A 170 -6.95 13.18 -15.74
C SER A 170 -5.73 14.08 -15.74
N ASP A 171 -5.77 15.20 -15.02
CA ASP A 171 -4.70 16.19 -14.86
C ASP A 171 -3.99 16.09 -13.51
N LEU A 172 -4.31 15.06 -12.71
CA LEU A 172 -3.75 14.84 -11.39
C LEU A 172 -2.64 13.78 -11.42
N ASP A 173 -1.53 14.07 -10.74
CA ASP A 173 -0.39 13.16 -10.61
C ASP A 173 -0.12 12.90 -9.13
N TRP A 174 -0.44 11.68 -8.68
CA TRP A 174 -0.31 11.30 -7.28
C TRP A 174 1.12 11.42 -6.77
N ALA A 175 2.09 10.91 -7.54
CA ALA A 175 3.48 10.84 -7.11
C ALA A 175 4.11 12.24 -7.02
N ASP A 176 3.72 13.14 -7.91
CA ASP A 176 4.25 14.51 -7.91
C ASP A 176 3.48 15.44 -6.96
N GLN A 177 2.20 15.18 -6.67
CA GLN A 177 1.37 16.08 -5.86
C GLN A 177 1.27 15.67 -4.40
N VAL A 178 1.22 14.39 -4.07
CA VAL A 178 0.81 13.91 -2.75
C VAL A 178 1.99 13.39 -1.95
N ILE A 179 2.14 13.89 -0.72
CA ILE A 179 2.95 13.28 0.32
C ILE A 179 2.02 12.62 1.33
N VAL A 180 2.22 11.34 1.61
CA VAL A 180 1.49 10.59 2.63
C VAL A 180 2.34 10.42 3.87
N VAL A 181 1.80 10.79 5.02
CA VAL A 181 2.40 10.55 6.34
C VAL A 181 1.62 9.41 7.00
N ALA A 182 2.29 8.29 7.22
CA ALA A 182 1.65 7.10 7.81
C ALA A 182 2.67 6.24 8.55
N THR A 183 2.43 6.02 9.84
CA THR A 183 3.23 5.13 10.69
C THR A 183 2.65 3.71 10.73
N PRO A 184 1.35 3.49 10.98
CA PRO A 184 0.78 2.13 11.06
C PRO A 184 0.86 1.38 9.72
N PRO A 185 1.22 0.08 9.70
CA PRO A 185 1.30 -0.71 8.46
C PRO A 185 0.03 -0.67 7.61
N ALA A 186 -1.14 -0.75 8.25
CA ALA A 186 -2.43 -0.65 7.57
C ALA A 186 -2.60 0.66 6.78
N HIS A 187 -2.20 1.81 7.35
CA HIS A 187 -2.26 3.11 6.67
C HIS A 187 -1.24 3.17 5.54
N ARG A 188 -0.04 2.65 5.77
CA ARG A 188 1.05 2.58 4.80
C ARG A 188 0.70 1.72 3.59
N GLN A 189 0.00 0.61 3.80
CA GLN A 189 -0.45 -0.23 2.68
C GLN A 189 -1.48 0.48 1.81
N LEU A 190 -2.48 1.15 2.40
CA LEU A 190 -3.42 1.96 1.61
C LEU A 190 -2.70 3.03 0.78
N ALA A 191 -1.70 3.68 1.37
CA ALA A 191 -0.89 4.69 0.69
C ALA A 191 -0.03 4.09 -0.44
N ALA A 192 0.62 2.95 -0.19
CA ALA A 192 1.47 2.27 -1.18
C ALA A 192 0.64 1.85 -2.40
N LEU A 193 -0.54 1.26 -2.18
CA LEU A 193 -1.43 0.79 -3.25
C LEU A 193 -1.85 1.90 -4.22
N ALA A 194 -1.77 3.18 -3.85
CA ALA A 194 -2.08 4.30 -4.73
C ALA A 194 -1.35 4.22 -6.08
N GLY A 195 -0.07 3.83 -6.08
CA GLY A 195 0.72 3.75 -7.31
C GLY A 195 0.11 2.76 -8.32
N ALA A 196 -0.19 1.55 -7.87
CA ALA A 196 -0.82 0.54 -8.69
C ALA A 196 -2.27 0.89 -9.07
N LEU A 197 -3.07 1.38 -8.12
CA LEU A 197 -4.48 1.73 -8.35
C LEU A 197 -4.62 2.91 -9.32
N LEU A 198 -3.68 3.85 -9.32
CA LEU A 198 -3.67 5.01 -10.20
C LEU A 198 -2.82 4.81 -11.47
N ASN A 199 -2.16 3.66 -11.59
CA ASN A 199 -1.21 3.36 -12.66
C ASN A 199 -0.07 4.40 -12.75
N ALA A 200 0.42 4.84 -11.60
CA ALA A 200 1.55 5.75 -11.50
C ALA A 200 2.86 5.05 -11.90
N THR A 201 3.76 5.80 -12.51
CA THR A 201 5.08 5.33 -12.97
C THR A 201 6.21 5.65 -12.00
N LYS A 202 5.91 6.41 -10.94
CA LYS A 202 6.83 6.82 -9.89
C LYS A 202 6.34 6.29 -8.53
N PRO A 203 7.25 6.02 -7.58
CA PRO A 203 6.85 5.61 -6.24
C PRO A 203 6.07 6.71 -5.53
N SER A 204 5.08 6.31 -4.72
CA SER A 204 4.37 7.24 -3.84
C SER A 204 5.31 7.82 -2.79
N ALA A 205 5.23 9.13 -2.54
CA ALA A 205 5.98 9.77 -1.46
C ALA A 205 5.36 9.42 -0.10
N LEU A 206 5.79 8.30 0.48
CA LEU A 206 5.32 7.76 1.76
C LEU A 206 6.40 7.89 2.84
N MET A 207 6.07 8.58 3.92
CA MET A 207 7.00 8.88 5.01
C MET A 207 6.42 8.61 6.40
N THR A 208 7.32 8.51 7.37
CA THR A 208 7.01 8.51 8.81
C THR A 208 7.49 9.79 9.48
N PRO A 209 6.87 10.21 10.59
CA PRO A 209 7.21 11.47 11.27
C PRO A 209 8.66 11.61 11.72
N ASP A 210 9.36 10.51 11.93
CA ASP A 210 10.75 10.43 12.38
C ASP A 210 11.78 10.58 11.24
N GLU A 211 11.34 10.57 9.98
CA GLU A 211 12.22 10.76 8.84
C GLU A 211 12.61 12.24 8.69
N ASN A 212 13.92 12.52 8.64
CA ASN A 212 14.46 13.86 8.38
C ASN A 212 14.31 14.22 6.89
N VAL A 213 13.09 14.48 6.45
CA VAL A 213 12.79 14.88 5.07
C VAL A 213 12.49 16.37 5.01
N LYS A 214 13.17 17.08 4.10
CA LYS A 214 12.82 18.47 3.79
C LYS A 214 11.53 18.49 2.99
N VAL A 215 10.43 18.85 3.64
CA VAL A 215 9.15 19.10 2.96
C VAL A 215 9.18 20.50 2.36
N THR A 216 8.91 20.60 1.06
CA THR A 216 8.71 21.90 0.41
C THR A 216 7.50 22.60 1.01
N ALA A 217 7.65 23.86 1.40
CA ALA A 217 6.55 24.69 1.90
C ALA A 217 5.43 24.84 0.83
N GLY A 218 4.23 25.23 1.26
CA GLY A 218 3.09 25.46 0.35
C GLY A 218 2.13 24.28 0.19
N ARG A 219 2.27 23.21 0.98
CA ARG A 219 1.41 22.02 0.87
C ARG A 219 0.11 22.19 1.64
N ARG A 220 -1.02 21.92 1.00
CA ARG A 220 -2.34 21.92 1.63
C ARG A 220 -2.56 20.62 2.41
N LEU A 221 -3.07 20.73 3.63
CA LEU A 221 -3.38 19.58 4.47
C LEU A 221 -4.68 18.90 4.04
N VAL A 222 -4.65 17.56 4.00
CA VAL A 222 -5.85 16.72 4.01
C VAL A 222 -5.71 15.72 5.15
N LEU A 223 -6.59 15.80 6.15
CA LEU A 223 -6.46 15.03 7.37
C LEU A 223 -7.80 14.37 7.69
N SER A 224 -7.76 13.08 8.05
CA SER A 224 -8.93 12.38 8.60
C SER A 224 -8.85 12.19 10.10
N ALA A 225 -10.00 12.02 10.74
CA ALA A 225 -10.12 11.87 12.19
C ALA A 225 -9.50 10.56 12.72
N ASP A 226 -9.34 9.56 11.85
CA ASP A 226 -8.72 8.25 12.13
C ASP A 226 -7.20 8.23 11.84
N ALA A 227 -6.58 9.39 11.62
CA ALA A 227 -5.12 9.48 11.55
C ALA A 227 -4.47 9.13 12.89
N ALA A 228 -3.31 8.46 12.84
CA ALA A 228 -2.51 8.27 14.05
C ALA A 228 -2.09 9.65 14.60
N PRO A 229 -2.12 9.86 15.94
CA PRO A 229 -1.88 11.18 16.52
C PRO A 229 -0.55 11.81 16.10
N GLU A 230 0.50 10.99 15.96
CA GLU A 230 1.85 11.39 15.57
C GLU A 230 1.90 11.85 14.10
N ASP A 231 1.30 11.06 13.20
CA ASP A 231 1.17 11.38 11.77
C ASP A 231 0.37 12.68 11.58
N ALA A 232 -0.72 12.84 12.34
CA ALA A 232 -1.57 14.02 12.30
C ALA A 232 -0.84 15.27 12.80
N ALA A 233 -0.11 15.16 13.91
CA ALA A 233 0.69 16.26 14.46
C ALA A 233 1.79 16.69 13.48
N TRP A 234 2.48 15.72 12.89
CA TRP A 234 3.53 15.99 11.92
C TRP A 234 2.98 16.65 10.65
N ALA A 235 1.88 16.11 10.10
CA ALA A 235 1.26 16.67 8.91
C ALA A 235 0.78 18.11 9.12
N LYS A 236 0.20 18.42 10.29
CA LYS A 236 -0.18 19.80 10.67
C LYS A 236 1.02 20.74 10.77
N ALA A 237 2.15 20.26 11.30
CA ALA A 237 3.35 21.08 11.46
C ALA A 237 4.02 21.47 10.12
N HIS A 238 3.80 20.67 9.07
CA HIS A 238 4.44 20.85 7.76
C HIS A 238 3.49 21.31 6.65
N ALA A 239 2.18 21.32 6.92
CA ALA A 239 1.20 21.92 6.03
C ALA A 239 1.18 23.45 6.15
N VAL A 240 0.72 24.09 5.08
CA VAL A 240 0.24 25.47 5.14
C VAL A 240 -1.21 25.42 5.61
N GLY A 241 -1.50 26.20 6.67
CA GLY A 241 -2.84 26.38 7.23
C GLY A 241 -3.78 27.08 6.26
#